data_AF-A0A661N229-F1
#
_entry.id   AF-A0A661N229-F1
#
_cell.length_a   1.000
_cell.length_b   1.000
_cell.length_c   1.000
_cell.angle_alpha   90.00
_cell.angle_beta   90.00
_cell.angle_gamma   90.00
#
_symmetry.space_group_name_H-M   'P 1'
#
loop_
_entity.id
_entity.type
_entity.pdbx_description
1 polymer ?
#
loop_
_entity_poly.entity_id
_entity_poly.type
_entity_poly.pdbx_seq_one_letter_code
_entity_poly.pdbx_strand_id
1 'polypeptide(L)'
;MGSVNEMTAPQSVTTIEDELGRLDQALVDLHACNAASVSLVHCPTHGRERTLVRRLAERARDKRFVTVAVSLEEQSPDTPEGLVREIVDGLVPPKDRRPRGLLWMLDDYAERHGRRSGKRFLEACEEEGAHGDLTVLAGAYLNSDDPGAAKEYRAYEAWLDGEEPAKRNLNTDVRRPLSDRSAQRTLGDLSRIIRALGHKGLVIFLSNGDAIATQTDRQREKAYTVLRELVDNFDGANGAVATKMIITGTDAFFEGPNSIRSLAPLLMRLSIPSGAEPPPPHRSWTSLIREPYEYRHRRITAPPERRSAALRTIIRTAEGLPPLEAVASMSVGHQKIERTIKRVFRQSDTGDGVFSVLVGDYGSGKTHLLMHLAERALKERRPVFWLNLERMNLDLGQPQRHMARLLETSVLPLRHQPTALDQAGVWTRDKTRLAKLMAALEEIETEGTEEAAGAHKALRLARGADDPGHAL
;
A
#
# COMPACT_ATOMS: atom_id res chain seq x y z
N MET A 1 -23.14 -44.45 -14.64
CA MET A 1 -23.53 -43.06 -14.93
C MET A 1 -22.69 -42.18 -14.04
N GLY A 2 -21.72 -41.48 -14.65
CA GLY A 2 -20.64 -40.78 -13.95
C GLY A 2 -21.13 -39.61 -13.12
N SER A 3 -20.72 -39.61 -11.86
CA SER A 3 -20.84 -38.47 -10.95
C SER A 3 -19.99 -37.31 -11.47
N VAL A 4 -20.64 -36.16 -11.54
CA VAL A 4 -20.15 -34.85 -11.97
C VAL A 4 -18.80 -34.54 -11.31
N ASN A 5 -17.77 -34.45 -12.16
CA ASN A 5 -16.48 -33.89 -11.81
C ASN A 5 -16.71 -32.38 -11.63
N GLU A 6 -16.98 -31.93 -10.40
CA GLU A 6 -16.96 -30.50 -10.08
C GLU A 6 -15.57 -29.97 -10.44
N MET A 7 -15.55 -29.07 -11.43
CA MET A 7 -14.37 -28.41 -11.96
C MET A 7 -13.63 -27.65 -10.84
N THR A 8 -12.76 -28.34 -10.13
CA THR A 8 -11.65 -27.72 -9.41
C THR A 8 -10.76 -27.07 -10.47
N ALA A 9 -10.78 -25.73 -10.53
CA ALA A 9 -9.88 -24.99 -11.39
C ALA A 9 -8.44 -25.51 -11.15
N PRO A 10 -7.63 -25.73 -12.20
CA PRO A 10 -6.29 -26.27 -12.03
C PRO A 10 -5.51 -25.35 -11.10
N GLN A 11 -5.25 -25.80 -9.88
CA GLN A 11 -4.43 -25.06 -8.93
C GLN A 11 -3.04 -24.93 -9.56
N SER A 12 -2.46 -23.72 -9.54
CA SER A 12 -1.09 -23.51 -10.03
C SER A 12 -0.11 -24.22 -9.09
N VAL A 13 0.23 -25.45 -9.44
CA VAL A 13 1.08 -26.35 -8.67
C VAL A 13 2.54 -25.85 -8.69
N THR A 14 3.24 -26.00 -7.56
CA THR A 14 4.59 -25.47 -7.37
C THR A 14 5.41 -26.31 -6.39
N THR A 15 6.72 -26.12 -6.36
CA THR A 15 7.67 -26.63 -5.36
C THR A 15 8.35 -25.49 -4.60
N ILE A 16 9.11 -25.80 -3.55
CA ILE A 16 9.90 -24.77 -2.83
C ILE A 16 10.94 -24.13 -3.78
N GLU A 17 11.56 -24.90 -4.67
CA GLU A 17 12.52 -24.36 -5.66
C GLU A 17 11.83 -23.50 -6.73
N ASP A 18 10.61 -23.86 -7.14
CA ASP A 18 9.77 -23.02 -8.01
C ASP A 18 9.43 -21.69 -7.35
N GLU A 19 8.99 -21.70 -6.10
CA GLU A 19 8.70 -20.47 -5.35
C GLU A 19 9.94 -19.59 -5.19
N LEU A 20 11.13 -20.17 -4.98
CA LEU A 20 12.38 -19.41 -4.92
C LEU A 20 12.72 -18.77 -6.28
N GLY A 21 12.57 -19.50 -7.38
CA GLY A 21 12.79 -18.96 -8.73
C GLY A 21 11.76 -17.90 -9.13
N ARG A 22 10.50 -18.08 -8.71
CA ARG A 22 9.43 -17.09 -8.90
C ARG A 22 9.72 -15.82 -8.10
N LEU A 23 10.11 -15.96 -6.84
CA LEU A 23 10.53 -14.83 -5.99
C LEU A 23 11.69 -14.09 -6.64
N ASP A 24 12.69 -14.81 -7.15
CA ASP A 24 13.87 -14.20 -7.76
C ASP A 24 13.54 -13.26 -8.92
N GLN A 25 12.66 -13.70 -9.84
CA GLN A 25 12.22 -12.86 -10.95
C GLN A 25 11.30 -11.74 -10.44
N ALA A 26 10.38 -12.05 -9.53
CA ALA A 26 9.46 -11.05 -8.98
C ALA A 26 10.21 -9.89 -8.31
N LEU A 27 11.22 -10.17 -7.49
CA LEU A 27 12.02 -9.13 -6.82
C LEU A 27 12.76 -8.22 -7.82
N VAL A 28 13.26 -8.79 -8.93
CA VAL A 28 13.89 -8.00 -9.99
C VAL A 28 12.87 -7.08 -10.67
N ASP A 29 11.68 -7.60 -10.98
CA ASP A 29 10.63 -6.84 -11.64
C ASP A 29 10.10 -5.71 -10.75
N LEU A 30 9.76 -6.03 -9.49
CA LEU A 30 9.20 -5.08 -8.52
C LEU A 30 10.17 -3.93 -8.21
N HIS A 31 11.46 -4.23 -8.07
CA HIS A 31 12.49 -3.20 -7.90
C HIS A 31 12.61 -2.29 -9.12
N ALA A 32 12.51 -2.84 -10.33
CA ALA A 32 12.71 -2.07 -11.56
C ALA A 32 11.52 -1.14 -11.90
N CYS A 33 10.31 -1.48 -11.47
CA CYS A 33 9.11 -0.68 -11.76
C CYS A 33 8.45 -0.05 -10.53
N ASN A 34 9.06 -0.17 -9.35
CA ASN A 34 8.50 0.26 -8.07
C ASN A 34 7.09 -0.28 -7.78
N ALA A 35 6.71 -1.41 -8.40
CA ALA A 35 5.43 -2.05 -8.14
C ALA A 35 5.46 -2.82 -6.82
N ALA A 36 4.28 -3.07 -6.28
CA ALA A 36 4.08 -4.06 -5.24
C ALA A 36 3.15 -5.20 -5.69
N SER A 37 3.28 -6.36 -5.04
CA SER A 37 2.51 -7.56 -5.38
C SER A 37 2.14 -8.36 -4.14
N VAL A 38 0.99 -9.04 -4.19
CA VAL A 38 0.51 -9.93 -3.12
C VAL A 38 0.28 -11.31 -3.71
N SER A 39 0.84 -12.35 -3.08
CA SER A 39 0.58 -13.74 -3.47
C SER A 39 0.31 -14.63 -2.28
N LEU A 40 -0.54 -15.61 -2.48
CA LEU A 40 -0.89 -16.65 -1.52
C LEU A 40 -0.23 -17.96 -1.94
N VAL A 41 0.36 -18.67 -0.97
CA VAL A 41 0.97 -19.98 -1.19
C VAL A 41 0.38 -20.99 -0.24
N HIS A 42 -0.37 -21.94 -0.81
CA HIS A 42 -0.89 -23.09 -0.08
C HIS A 42 0.24 -24.06 0.26
N CYS A 43 0.35 -24.41 1.54
CA CYS A 43 1.37 -25.28 2.09
C CYS A 43 0.72 -26.51 2.74
N PRO A 44 0.97 -27.75 2.25
CA PRO A 44 0.31 -28.95 2.78
C PRO A 44 0.54 -29.24 4.27
N THR A 45 1.56 -28.64 4.88
CA THR A 45 1.90 -28.81 6.30
C THR A 45 2.59 -27.55 6.82
N HIS A 46 2.44 -27.24 8.11
CA HIS A 46 3.19 -26.17 8.77
C HIS A 46 4.72 -26.37 8.73
N GLY A 47 5.20 -27.62 8.64
CA GLY A 47 6.63 -27.91 8.46
C GLY A 47 7.16 -27.39 7.11
N ARG A 48 6.41 -27.60 6.03
CA ARG A 48 6.74 -27.07 4.71
C ARG A 48 6.58 -25.56 4.65
N GLU A 49 5.55 -25.01 5.29
CA GLU A 49 5.34 -23.56 5.41
C GLU A 49 6.54 -22.87 6.07
N ARG A 50 6.97 -23.31 7.27
CA ARG A 50 8.15 -22.77 7.95
C ARG A 50 9.42 -22.86 7.10
N THR A 51 9.59 -23.98 6.40
CA THR A 51 10.74 -24.18 5.50
C THR A 51 10.71 -23.20 4.32
N LEU A 52 9.53 -23.01 3.71
CA LEU A 52 9.31 -22.08 2.60
C LEU A 52 9.62 -20.64 3.04
N VAL A 53 8.96 -20.15 4.10
CA VAL A 53 9.12 -18.77 4.60
C VAL A 53 10.59 -18.50 4.94
N ARG A 54 11.26 -19.41 5.65
CA ARG A 54 12.69 -19.27 5.97
C ARG A 54 13.54 -19.10 4.72
N ARG A 55 13.38 -19.99 3.73
CA ARG A 55 14.20 -19.97 2.51
C ARG A 55 13.91 -18.78 1.61
N LEU A 56 12.64 -18.39 1.48
CA LEU A 56 12.26 -17.18 0.73
C LEU A 56 12.85 -15.93 1.39
N ALA A 57 12.79 -15.84 2.72
CA ALA A 57 13.34 -14.71 3.46
C ALA A 57 14.87 -14.63 3.33
N GLU A 58 15.59 -15.75 3.47
CA GLU A 58 17.03 -15.83 3.20
C GLU A 58 17.35 -15.38 1.77
N ARG A 59 16.60 -15.89 0.79
CA ARG A 59 16.80 -15.58 -0.64
C ARG A 59 16.56 -14.11 -0.96
N ALA A 60 15.56 -13.47 -0.35
CA ALA A 60 15.29 -12.05 -0.49
C ALA A 60 16.42 -11.19 0.11
N ARG A 61 16.91 -11.54 1.31
CA ARG A 61 18.01 -10.82 1.96
C ARG A 61 19.31 -10.89 1.17
N ASP A 62 19.62 -12.02 0.55
CA ASP A 62 20.78 -12.16 -0.36
C ASP A 62 20.71 -11.18 -1.55
N LYS A 63 19.50 -10.78 -1.95
CA LYS A 63 19.26 -9.81 -3.03
C LYS A 63 19.17 -8.37 -2.55
N ARG A 64 19.51 -8.08 -1.29
CA ARG A 64 19.43 -6.74 -0.64
C ARG A 64 18.01 -6.21 -0.43
N PHE A 65 17.03 -7.11 -0.25
CA PHE A 65 15.71 -6.75 0.26
C PHE A 65 15.67 -6.86 1.78
N VAL A 66 14.90 -5.98 2.41
CA VAL A 66 14.53 -6.09 3.82
C VAL A 66 13.38 -7.10 3.91
N THR A 67 13.37 -7.93 4.95
CA THR A 67 12.34 -8.96 5.11
C THR A 67 11.69 -8.86 6.48
N VAL A 68 10.41 -9.21 6.58
CA VAL A 68 9.73 -9.40 7.86
C VAL A 68 8.78 -10.59 7.76
N ALA A 69 8.64 -11.34 8.84
CA ALA A 69 7.69 -12.43 8.94
C ALA A 69 6.80 -12.19 10.15
N VAL A 70 5.48 -12.13 9.93
CA VAL A 70 4.45 -11.95 10.95
C VAL A 70 3.57 -13.19 10.97
N SER A 71 3.36 -13.75 12.15
CA SER A 71 2.42 -14.86 12.35
C SER A 71 1.00 -14.31 12.49
N LEU A 72 0.09 -14.75 11.62
CA LEU A 72 -1.34 -14.39 11.68
C LEU A 72 -2.08 -15.05 12.86
N GLU A 73 -1.41 -15.99 13.54
CA GLU A 73 -1.85 -16.54 14.82
C GLU A 73 -1.63 -15.57 15.98
N GLU A 74 -0.55 -14.79 15.92
CA GLU A 74 -0.20 -13.78 16.94
C GLU A 74 -0.87 -12.44 16.65
N GLN A 75 -0.89 -12.04 15.38
CA GLN A 75 -1.41 -10.75 14.94
C GLN A 75 -2.42 -10.92 13.80
N SER A 76 -3.71 -10.80 14.14
CA SER A 76 -4.80 -10.93 13.17
C SER A 76 -4.85 -9.73 12.19
N PRO A 77 -5.17 -9.94 10.89
CA PRO A 77 -5.33 -8.85 9.93
C PRO A 77 -6.49 -7.91 10.24
N ASP A 78 -7.43 -8.31 11.09
CA ASP A 78 -8.58 -7.49 11.45
C ASP A 78 -8.22 -6.25 12.30
N THR A 79 -6.96 -6.12 12.71
CA THR A 79 -6.35 -4.93 13.32
C THR A 79 -5.15 -4.46 12.48
N PRO A 80 -5.38 -3.70 11.40
CA PRO A 80 -4.33 -3.29 10.46
C PRO A 80 -3.19 -2.50 11.11
N GLU A 81 -3.48 -1.68 12.12
CA GLU A 81 -2.48 -0.94 12.91
C GLU A 81 -1.52 -1.88 13.67
N GLY A 82 -2.05 -2.97 14.25
CA GLY A 82 -1.23 -3.96 14.95
C GLY A 82 -0.33 -4.72 13.97
N LEU A 83 -0.85 -5.04 12.77
CA LEU A 83 -0.04 -5.64 11.72
C LEU A 83 1.11 -4.73 11.27
N VAL A 84 0.86 -3.42 11.15
CA VAL A 84 1.91 -2.45 10.81
C VAL A 84 2.97 -2.35 11.90
N ARG A 85 2.56 -2.35 13.18
CA ARG A 85 3.48 -2.38 14.32
C ARG A 85 4.43 -3.57 14.26
N GLU A 86 3.89 -4.79 14.16
CA GLU A 86 4.68 -6.02 14.04
C GLU A 86 5.60 -6.00 12.81
N ILE A 87 5.14 -5.44 11.70
CA ILE A 87 5.96 -5.29 10.48
C ILE A 87 7.16 -4.37 10.73
N VAL A 88 6.94 -3.23 11.38
CA VAL A 88 7.95 -2.19 11.59
C VAL A 88 9.01 -2.64 12.60
N ASP A 89 8.61 -3.32 13.67
CA ASP A 89 9.53 -3.83 14.69
C ASP A 89 10.20 -5.15 14.25
N GLY A 90 9.51 -5.94 13.42
CA GLY A 90 9.97 -7.22 12.90
C GLY A 90 10.96 -7.14 11.74
N LEU A 91 11.34 -5.94 11.26
CA LEU A 91 12.21 -5.79 10.09
C LEU A 91 13.57 -6.46 10.28
N VAL A 92 13.96 -7.26 9.30
CA VAL A 92 15.27 -7.91 9.21
C VAL A 92 16.02 -7.34 8.00
N PRO A 93 17.11 -6.58 8.22
CA PRO A 93 17.88 -5.99 7.14
C PRO A 93 18.71 -7.04 6.37
N PRO A 94 19.21 -6.71 5.17
CA PRO A 94 20.11 -7.59 4.43
C PRO A 94 21.32 -7.98 5.27
N LYS A 95 21.76 -9.24 5.16
CA LYS A 95 22.89 -9.86 5.92
C LYS A 95 22.61 -10.16 7.39
N ASP A 96 21.49 -9.73 7.95
CA ASP A 96 21.06 -10.12 9.28
C ASP A 96 20.14 -11.36 9.25
N ARG A 97 19.97 -11.98 10.41
CA ARG A 97 19.08 -13.15 10.62
C ARG A 97 18.03 -12.93 11.70
N ARG A 98 18.12 -11.84 12.44
CA ARG A 98 17.22 -11.52 13.56
C ARG A 98 16.49 -10.20 13.28
N PRO A 99 15.27 -10.04 13.79
CA PRO A 99 14.60 -8.74 13.80
C PRO A 99 15.49 -7.67 14.43
N ARG A 100 15.56 -6.53 13.77
CA ARG A 100 16.27 -5.33 14.20
C ARG A 100 15.34 -4.12 14.31
N GLY A 101 14.25 -4.12 13.54
CA GLY A 101 13.30 -3.02 13.46
C GLY A 101 13.83 -1.83 12.65
N LEU A 102 12.94 -0.85 12.44
CA LEU A 102 13.26 0.34 11.65
C LEU A 102 14.34 1.22 12.29
N LEU A 103 14.27 1.46 13.61
CA LEU A 103 15.20 2.39 14.29
C LEU A 103 16.66 1.93 14.20
N TRP A 104 16.93 0.63 14.33
CA TRP A 104 18.27 0.09 14.11
C TRP A 104 18.78 0.35 12.69
N MET A 105 17.90 0.29 11.69
CA MET A 105 18.28 0.60 10.30
C MET A 105 18.58 2.09 10.11
N LEU A 106 17.92 2.97 10.87
CA LEU A 106 18.25 4.39 10.90
C LEU A 106 19.62 4.61 11.55
N ASP A 107 19.96 3.89 12.62
CA ASP A 107 21.30 3.93 13.22
C ASP A 107 22.38 3.49 12.23
N ASP A 108 22.20 2.35 11.56
CA ASP A 108 23.12 1.88 10.50
C ASP A 108 23.26 2.90 9.36
N TYR A 109 22.16 3.57 8.98
CA TYR A 109 22.20 4.63 7.99
C TYR A 109 22.95 5.87 8.50
N ALA A 110 22.77 6.25 9.76
CA ALA A 110 23.48 7.35 10.39
C ALA A 110 24.99 7.09 10.48
N GLU A 111 25.39 5.87 10.84
CA GLU A 111 26.79 5.45 10.86
C GLU A 111 27.43 5.56 9.47
N ARG A 112 26.71 5.17 8.41
CA ARG A 112 27.21 5.24 7.03
C ARG A 112 27.31 6.67 6.47
N HIS A 113 26.48 7.60 6.94
CA HIS A 113 26.36 8.95 6.35
C HIS A 113 26.80 10.10 7.26
N GLY A 114 27.13 9.81 8.52
CA GLY A 114 27.62 10.77 9.50
C GLY A 114 26.66 11.93 9.74
N ARG A 115 27.20 13.12 10.03
CA ARG A 115 26.43 14.33 10.41
C ARG A 115 25.41 14.84 9.37
N ARG A 116 25.43 14.32 8.14
CA ARG A 116 24.47 14.69 7.09
C ARG A 116 23.38 13.62 6.89
N SER A 117 23.32 12.60 7.75
CA SER A 117 22.36 11.50 7.67
C SER A 117 20.92 12.00 7.60
N GLY A 118 20.47 12.82 8.56
CA GLY A 118 19.10 13.29 8.60
C GLY A 118 18.71 14.15 7.39
N LYS A 119 19.58 15.05 6.92
CA LYS A 119 19.34 15.82 5.69
C LYS A 119 19.25 14.92 4.44
N ARG A 120 20.20 14.00 4.27
CA ARG A 120 20.21 13.07 3.12
C ARG A 120 19.02 12.12 3.14
N PHE A 121 18.63 11.67 4.33
CA PHE A 121 17.46 10.82 4.52
C PHE A 121 16.19 11.54 4.06
N LEU A 122 15.98 12.79 4.49
CA LEU A 122 14.81 13.57 4.09
C LEU A 122 14.81 13.86 2.58
N GLU A 123 15.97 14.18 1.99
CA GLU A 123 16.11 14.33 0.53
C GLU A 123 15.74 13.02 -0.21
N ALA A 124 16.24 11.87 0.26
CA ALA A 124 15.92 10.56 -0.31
C ALA A 124 14.45 10.16 -0.13
N CYS A 125 13.84 10.49 1.02
CA CYS A 125 12.42 10.30 1.27
C CYS A 125 11.57 11.16 0.33
N GLU A 126 11.95 12.42 0.08
CA GLU A 126 11.26 13.28 -0.89
C GLU A 126 11.33 12.70 -2.32
N GLU A 127 12.49 12.16 -2.73
CA GLU A 127 12.66 11.51 -4.04
C GLU A 127 11.79 10.25 -4.20
N GLU A 128 11.68 9.43 -3.15
CA GLU A 128 10.83 8.23 -3.13
C GLU A 128 9.35 8.56 -2.85
N GLY A 129 9.01 9.81 -2.52
CA GLY A 129 7.65 10.27 -2.23
C GLY A 129 7.11 9.84 -0.86
N ALA A 130 7.98 9.68 0.13
CA ALA A 130 7.64 9.37 1.52
C ALA A 130 7.35 10.66 2.29
N HIS A 131 6.13 10.78 2.81
CA HIS A 131 5.61 12.02 3.43
C HIS A 131 4.77 11.76 4.70
N GLY A 132 4.65 10.49 5.10
CA GLY A 132 3.85 10.08 6.24
C GLY A 132 4.45 10.49 7.58
N ASP A 133 3.68 10.26 8.65
CA ASP A 133 4.11 10.53 10.03
C ASP A 133 5.34 9.70 10.41
N LEU A 134 5.44 8.47 9.89
CA LEU A 134 6.60 7.61 10.07
C LEU A 134 7.89 8.23 9.48
N THR A 135 7.79 8.87 8.31
CA THR A 135 8.91 9.61 7.71
C THR A 135 9.36 10.77 8.60
N VAL A 136 8.41 11.52 9.18
CA VAL A 136 8.72 12.62 10.10
C VAL A 136 9.40 12.10 11.36
N LEU A 137 8.88 11.03 11.98
CA LEU A 137 9.47 10.41 13.17
C LEU A 137 10.89 9.88 12.90
N ALA A 138 11.09 9.20 11.77
CA ALA A 138 12.41 8.71 11.36
C ALA A 138 13.40 9.86 11.09
N GLY A 139 12.93 10.94 10.45
CA GLY A 139 13.73 12.15 10.23
C GLY A 139 14.08 12.87 11.53
N ALA A 140 13.14 12.96 12.48
CA ALA A 140 13.36 13.53 13.80
C ALA A 140 14.41 12.74 14.57
N TYR A 141 14.30 11.40 14.56
CA TYR A 141 15.28 10.49 15.17
C TYR A 141 16.69 10.73 14.64
N LEU A 142 16.86 10.78 13.31
CA LEU A 142 18.16 10.98 12.66
C LEU A 142 18.76 12.38 12.85
N ASN A 143 17.93 13.41 13.05
CA ASN A 143 18.37 14.78 13.28
C ASN A 143 18.47 15.14 14.77
N SER A 144 18.24 14.19 15.68
CA SER A 144 18.32 14.46 17.11
C SER A 144 19.77 14.67 17.55
N ASP A 145 19.97 15.75 18.32
CA ASP A 145 21.24 16.02 19.01
C ASP A 145 21.32 15.32 20.39
N ASP A 146 20.24 14.67 20.83
CA ASP A 146 20.18 13.96 22.11
C ASP A 146 20.98 12.63 22.00
N PRO A 147 21.82 12.28 23.00
CA PRO A 147 22.53 11.00 22.99
C PRO A 147 21.56 9.82 22.84
N GLY A 148 21.73 9.05 21.77
CA GLY A 148 20.85 7.92 21.42
C GLY A 148 19.42 8.30 21.05
N ALA A 149 19.15 9.59 20.78
CA ALA A 149 17.84 10.11 20.40
C ALA A 149 16.70 9.63 21.32
N ALA A 150 16.98 9.49 22.63
CA ALA A 150 16.07 8.81 23.59
C ALA A 150 14.68 9.47 23.65
N LYS A 151 14.66 10.78 23.43
CA LYS A 151 13.44 11.59 23.35
C LYS A 151 12.58 11.24 22.14
N GLU A 152 13.18 11.17 20.97
CA GLU A 152 12.54 10.85 19.69
C GLU A 152 12.14 9.37 19.65
N TYR A 153 12.95 8.49 20.22
CA TYR A 153 12.64 7.07 20.43
C TYR A 153 11.31 6.89 21.17
N ARG A 154 11.12 7.55 22.32
CA ARG A 154 9.85 7.47 23.08
C ARG A 154 8.65 8.01 22.32
N ALA A 155 8.85 9.05 21.50
CA ALA A 155 7.77 9.60 20.67
C ALA A 155 7.40 8.62 19.55
N TYR A 156 8.39 7.96 18.96
CA TYR A 156 8.17 6.90 17.99
C TYR A 156 7.41 5.71 18.60
N GLU A 157 7.83 5.21 19.77
CA GLU A 157 7.15 4.11 20.45
C GLU A 157 5.71 4.46 20.79
N ALA A 158 5.46 5.62 21.41
CA ALA A 158 4.11 6.07 21.72
C ALA A 158 3.22 6.11 20.47
N TRP A 159 3.73 6.68 19.36
CA TRP A 159 2.98 6.72 18.11
C TRP A 159 2.67 5.33 17.55
N LEU A 160 3.63 4.41 17.61
CA LEU A 160 3.50 3.04 17.14
C LEU A 160 2.52 2.23 18.00
N ASP A 161 2.50 2.48 19.31
CA ASP A 161 1.57 1.89 20.28
C ASP A 161 0.13 2.41 20.14
N GLY A 162 -0.08 3.45 19.33
CA GLY A 162 -1.38 4.06 19.12
C GLY A 162 -1.68 5.18 20.12
N GLU A 163 -0.67 5.66 20.83
CA GLU A 163 -0.73 6.77 21.78
C GLU A 163 -0.27 8.09 21.12
N GLU A 164 -0.77 9.22 21.64
CA GLU A 164 -0.37 10.53 21.12
C GLU A 164 1.09 10.82 21.51
N PRO A 165 2.00 10.99 20.53
CA PRO A 165 3.40 11.24 20.84
C PRO A 165 3.57 12.62 21.48
N ALA A 166 4.48 12.74 22.44
CA ALA A 166 4.84 14.04 23.00
C ALA A 166 5.33 14.98 21.88
N LYS A 167 4.72 16.18 21.79
CA LYS A 167 5.14 17.22 20.84
C LYS A 167 6.56 17.71 21.20
N ARG A 168 7.47 17.67 20.22
CA ARG A 168 8.86 18.17 20.34
C ARG A 168 9.22 19.00 19.12
N ASN A 169 10.31 19.75 19.21
CA ASN A 169 10.79 20.64 18.16
C ASN A 169 11.04 19.95 16.81
N LEU A 170 11.37 18.65 16.81
CA LEU A 170 11.74 17.88 15.60
C LEU A 170 10.59 17.02 15.05
N ASN A 171 9.51 16.81 15.82
CA ASN A 171 8.34 16.02 15.42
C ASN A 171 7.02 16.79 15.58
N THR A 172 7.06 18.14 15.58
CA THR A 172 5.88 19.04 15.73
C THR A 172 4.73 18.68 14.80
N ASP A 173 5.07 17.99 13.73
CA ASP A 173 4.26 17.69 12.56
C ASP A 173 3.51 16.36 12.64
N VAL A 174 3.83 15.53 13.65
CA VAL A 174 3.15 14.27 13.94
C VAL A 174 1.94 14.58 14.81
N ARG A 175 0.74 14.38 14.25
CA ARG A 175 -0.50 14.88 14.86
C ARG A 175 -1.43 13.82 15.40
N ARG A 176 -1.30 12.57 14.94
CA ARG A 176 -2.18 11.47 15.33
C ARG A 176 -1.39 10.18 15.51
N PRO A 177 -1.79 9.33 16.47
CA PRO A 177 -1.23 7.99 16.59
C PRO A 177 -1.49 7.13 15.36
N LEU A 178 -0.74 6.03 15.25
CA LEU A 178 -1.08 4.95 14.33
C LEU A 178 -2.50 4.43 14.63
N SER A 179 -3.29 4.21 13.58
CA SER A 179 -4.67 3.76 13.68
C SER A 179 -5.05 2.90 12.48
N ASP A 180 -6.17 2.17 12.56
CA ASP A 180 -6.75 1.42 11.42
C ASP A 180 -6.83 2.27 10.13
N ARG A 181 -7.09 3.57 10.27
CA ARG A 181 -7.21 4.48 9.12
C ARG A 181 -5.85 4.78 8.47
N SER A 182 -4.81 5.01 9.27
CA SER A 182 -3.48 5.38 8.79
C SER A 182 -2.58 4.17 8.49
N ALA A 183 -2.98 2.96 8.87
CA ALA A 183 -2.17 1.74 8.73
C ALA A 183 -1.72 1.46 7.30
N GLN A 184 -2.64 1.46 6.33
CA GLN A 184 -2.28 1.17 4.93
C GLN A 184 -1.32 2.21 4.35
N ARG A 185 -1.56 3.50 4.64
CA ARG A 185 -0.67 4.59 4.23
C ARG A 185 0.70 4.46 4.88
N THR A 186 0.75 4.10 6.16
CA THR A 186 2.00 3.87 6.90
C THR A 186 2.80 2.72 6.29
N LEU A 187 2.14 1.63 5.88
CA LEU A 187 2.81 0.52 5.21
C LEU A 187 3.40 0.95 3.85
N GLY A 188 2.68 1.79 3.11
CA GLY A 188 3.19 2.45 1.91
C GLY A 188 4.40 3.33 2.18
N ASP A 189 4.34 4.16 3.22
CA ASP A 189 5.42 5.05 3.65
C ASP A 189 6.67 4.26 4.07
N LEU A 190 6.49 3.20 4.85
CA LEU A 190 7.55 2.28 5.27
C LEU A 190 8.31 1.69 4.08
N SER A 191 7.60 1.23 3.04
CA SER A 191 8.25 0.69 1.85
C SER A 191 9.12 1.72 1.12
N ARG A 192 8.70 2.99 1.10
CA ARG A 192 9.47 4.12 0.53
C ARG A 192 10.64 4.50 1.42
N ILE A 193 10.47 4.50 2.74
CA ILE A 193 11.56 4.72 3.70
C ILE A 193 12.65 3.66 3.51
N ILE A 194 12.28 2.38 3.36
CA ILE A 194 13.24 1.29 3.09
C ILE A 194 14.04 1.54 1.80
N ARG A 195 13.39 2.09 0.76
CA ARG A 195 14.05 2.50 -0.48
C ARG A 195 14.99 3.68 -0.25
N ALA A 196 14.56 4.70 0.49
CA ALA A 196 15.36 5.87 0.86
C ALA A 196 16.60 5.52 1.69
N LEU A 197 16.54 4.47 2.51
CA LEU A 197 17.69 3.91 3.24
C LEU A 197 18.70 3.17 2.35
N GLY A 198 18.39 3.00 1.06
CA GLY A 198 19.26 2.40 0.04
C GLY A 198 19.03 0.91 -0.20
N HIS A 199 17.95 0.32 0.34
CA HIS A 199 17.61 -1.08 0.08
C HIS A 199 16.82 -1.24 -1.21
N LYS A 200 16.78 -2.46 -1.76
CA LYS A 200 16.06 -2.72 -3.02
C LYS A 200 14.54 -2.69 -2.89
N GLY A 201 14.03 -2.97 -1.69
CA GLY A 201 12.60 -3.04 -1.39
C GLY A 201 12.33 -3.89 -0.13
N LEU A 202 11.06 -4.24 0.07
CA LEU A 202 10.56 -4.97 1.24
C LEU A 202 9.89 -6.29 0.83
N VAL A 203 10.09 -7.35 1.63
CA VAL A 203 9.33 -8.60 1.51
C VAL A 203 8.64 -8.90 2.84
N ILE A 204 7.32 -9.03 2.80
CA ILE A 204 6.47 -9.29 3.96
C ILE A 204 5.93 -10.70 3.86
N PHE A 205 6.17 -11.52 4.88
CA PHE A 205 5.57 -12.84 5.02
C PHE A 205 4.47 -12.77 6.07
N LEU A 206 3.25 -13.16 5.71
CA LEU A 206 2.14 -13.37 6.64
C LEU A 206 1.90 -14.88 6.74
N SER A 207 2.42 -15.52 7.78
CA SER A 207 2.34 -16.98 7.94
C SER A 207 1.20 -17.40 8.86
N ASN A 208 0.90 -18.70 8.91
CA ASN A 208 -0.13 -19.27 9.78
C ASN A 208 -1.54 -18.72 9.46
N GLY A 209 -1.86 -18.52 8.18
CA GLY A 209 -3.16 -18.00 7.75
C GLY A 209 -4.37 -18.81 8.26
N ASP A 210 -4.15 -20.07 8.63
CA ASP A 210 -5.15 -20.96 9.23
C ASP A 210 -5.77 -20.39 10.51
N ALA A 211 -5.04 -19.55 11.23
CA ALA A 211 -5.55 -18.88 12.42
C ALA A 211 -6.82 -18.07 12.11
N ILE A 212 -6.94 -17.47 10.92
CA ILE A 212 -8.13 -16.71 10.52
C ILE A 212 -9.37 -17.61 10.42
N ALA A 213 -9.20 -18.85 9.94
CA ALA A 213 -10.29 -19.81 9.80
C ALA A 213 -10.89 -20.24 11.16
N THR A 214 -10.11 -20.12 12.25
CA THR A 214 -10.54 -20.43 13.62
C THR A 214 -11.21 -19.27 14.36
N GLN A 215 -11.18 -18.06 13.80
CA GLN A 215 -11.80 -16.88 14.40
C GLN A 215 -13.33 -16.94 14.35
N THR A 216 -13.98 -16.12 15.18
CA THR A 216 -15.44 -15.91 15.12
C THR A 216 -15.87 -15.43 13.72
N ASP A 217 -17.11 -15.69 13.31
CA ASP A 217 -17.61 -15.32 11.98
C ASP A 217 -17.38 -13.85 11.64
N ARG A 218 -17.66 -12.97 12.61
CA ARG A 218 -17.46 -11.52 12.46
C ARG A 218 -15.98 -11.13 12.27
N GLN A 219 -15.08 -11.69 13.08
CA GLN A 219 -13.64 -11.40 12.98
C GLN A 219 -13.04 -11.98 11.71
N ARG A 220 -13.46 -13.19 11.32
CA ARG A 220 -13.04 -13.87 10.10
C ARG A 220 -13.46 -13.09 8.85
N GLU A 221 -14.72 -12.65 8.80
CA GLU A 221 -15.21 -11.81 7.70
C GLU A 221 -14.43 -10.49 7.60
N LYS A 222 -14.15 -9.85 8.75
CA LYS A 222 -13.33 -8.63 8.80
C LYS A 222 -11.90 -8.88 8.32
N ALA A 223 -11.25 -9.95 8.77
CA ALA A 223 -9.90 -10.33 8.36
C ALA A 223 -9.80 -10.63 6.85
N TYR A 224 -10.72 -11.43 6.30
CA TYR A 224 -10.75 -11.70 4.85
C TYR A 224 -11.08 -10.45 4.03
N THR A 225 -11.90 -9.55 4.56
CA THR A 225 -12.13 -8.24 3.94
C THR A 225 -10.84 -7.42 3.88
N VAL A 226 -10.06 -7.37 4.95
CA VAL A 226 -8.74 -6.71 4.97
C VAL A 226 -7.78 -7.38 3.98
N LEU A 227 -7.70 -8.71 3.95
CA LEU A 227 -6.85 -9.41 2.99
C LEU A 227 -7.23 -9.11 1.54
N ARG A 228 -8.53 -9.03 1.23
CA ARG A 228 -9.01 -8.60 -0.09
C ARG A 228 -8.61 -7.16 -0.39
N GLU A 229 -8.79 -6.24 0.55
CA GLU A 229 -8.37 -4.85 0.38
C GLU A 229 -6.87 -4.73 0.11
N LEU A 230 -6.05 -5.53 0.81
CA LEU A 230 -4.62 -5.63 0.55
C LEU A 230 -4.37 -6.15 -0.87
N VAL A 231 -4.96 -7.28 -1.28
CA VAL A 231 -4.80 -7.81 -2.64
C VAL A 231 -5.20 -6.77 -3.72
N ASP A 232 -6.30 -6.05 -3.52
CA ASP A 232 -6.80 -5.08 -4.50
C ASP A 232 -5.91 -3.81 -4.59
N ASN A 233 -5.47 -3.29 -3.43
CA ASN A 233 -4.96 -1.92 -3.30
C ASN A 233 -3.54 -1.81 -2.75
N PHE A 234 -2.81 -2.92 -2.55
CA PHE A 234 -1.45 -2.88 -1.99
C PHE A 234 -0.50 -1.99 -2.78
N ASP A 235 -0.63 -2.01 -4.10
CA ASP A 235 0.18 -1.24 -5.05
C ASP A 235 -0.55 0.03 -5.55
N GLY A 236 -1.57 0.55 -4.86
CA GLY A 236 -2.33 1.75 -5.29
C GLY A 236 -1.49 3.04 -5.43
N ALA A 237 -2.13 4.17 -5.76
CA ALA A 237 -1.42 5.46 -6.00
C ALA A 237 -0.45 5.86 -4.87
N ASN A 238 -0.87 5.65 -3.61
CA ASN A 238 -0.03 5.82 -2.41
C ASN A 238 0.25 4.49 -1.68
N GLY A 239 0.14 3.38 -2.41
CA GLY A 239 0.41 2.03 -1.91
C GLY A 239 1.90 1.77 -1.70
N ALA A 240 2.24 0.53 -1.35
CA ALA A 240 3.61 0.09 -1.20
C ALA A 240 4.37 0.13 -2.54
N VAL A 241 5.68 0.38 -2.47
CA VAL A 241 6.59 0.40 -3.62
C VAL A 241 7.65 -0.68 -3.48
N ALA A 242 8.05 -1.29 -4.60
CA ALA A 242 9.08 -2.33 -4.65
C ALA A 242 8.90 -3.42 -3.56
N THR A 243 7.66 -3.84 -3.31
CA THR A 243 7.30 -4.68 -2.16
C THR A 243 6.62 -5.97 -2.58
N LYS A 244 7.02 -7.10 -2.00
CA LYS A 244 6.36 -8.40 -2.17
C LYS A 244 5.72 -8.84 -0.86
N MET A 245 4.41 -9.08 -0.86
CA MET A 245 3.70 -9.72 0.25
C MET A 245 3.39 -11.18 -0.11
N ILE A 246 3.73 -12.10 0.79
CA ILE A 246 3.49 -13.53 0.64
C ILE A 246 2.68 -14.02 1.84
N ILE A 247 1.47 -14.50 1.59
CA ILE A 247 0.58 -15.03 2.62
C ILE A 247 0.60 -16.56 2.51
N THR A 248 0.83 -17.25 3.62
CA THR A 248 0.90 -18.72 3.65
C THR A 248 -0.11 -19.30 4.62
N GLY A 249 -0.55 -20.53 4.33
CA GLY A 249 -1.49 -21.28 5.15
C GLY A 249 -1.63 -22.71 4.63
N THR A 250 -2.31 -23.56 5.41
CA THR A 250 -2.60 -24.95 5.05
C THR A 250 -4.01 -25.09 4.48
N ASP A 251 -4.52 -26.32 4.37
CA ASP A 251 -5.87 -26.58 3.85
C ASP A 251 -6.94 -25.79 4.63
N ALA A 252 -6.77 -25.51 5.92
CA ALA A 252 -7.76 -24.76 6.70
C ALA A 252 -7.96 -23.31 6.20
N PHE A 253 -6.89 -22.66 5.74
CA PHE A 253 -6.97 -21.33 5.15
C PHE A 253 -7.50 -21.33 3.72
N PHE A 254 -7.23 -22.39 2.94
CA PHE A 254 -7.51 -22.42 1.49
C PHE A 254 -8.75 -23.22 1.08
N GLU A 255 -9.20 -24.17 1.90
CA GLU A 255 -10.26 -25.11 1.58
C GLU A 255 -11.33 -25.18 2.70
N GLY A 256 -12.58 -25.44 2.30
CA GLY A 256 -13.71 -25.57 3.23
C GLY A 256 -14.47 -24.25 3.49
N PRO A 257 -15.52 -24.31 4.34
CA PRO A 257 -16.51 -23.23 4.48
C PRO A 257 -15.98 -21.97 5.20
N ASN A 258 -14.98 -22.13 6.06
CA ASN A 258 -14.36 -21.02 6.81
C ASN A 258 -13.05 -20.52 6.17
N SER A 259 -12.67 -21.05 5.00
CA SER A 259 -11.47 -20.65 4.27
C SER A 259 -11.65 -19.32 3.54
N ILE A 260 -10.60 -18.83 2.87
CA ILE A 260 -10.69 -17.68 1.95
C ILE A 260 -11.77 -17.84 0.87
N ARG A 261 -12.21 -19.07 0.58
CA ARG A 261 -13.30 -19.34 -0.38
C ARG A 261 -14.65 -18.81 0.10
N SER A 262 -14.82 -18.54 1.40
CA SER A 262 -16.04 -17.94 1.93
C SER A 262 -16.29 -16.53 1.41
N LEU A 263 -15.24 -15.84 0.94
CA LEU A 263 -15.33 -14.49 0.36
C LEU A 263 -15.16 -14.55 -1.16
N ALA A 264 -16.28 -14.66 -1.88
CA ALA A 264 -16.28 -14.79 -3.34
C ALA A 264 -15.49 -13.69 -4.09
N PRO A 265 -15.56 -12.38 -3.71
CA PRO A 265 -14.76 -11.34 -4.37
C PRO A 265 -13.25 -11.56 -4.26
N LEU A 266 -12.76 -12.05 -3.12
CA LEU A 266 -11.34 -12.38 -2.94
C LEU A 266 -10.97 -13.58 -3.82
N LEU A 267 -11.82 -14.62 -3.84
CA LEU A 267 -11.59 -15.82 -4.63
C LEU A 267 -11.47 -15.51 -6.14
N MET A 268 -12.28 -14.59 -6.65
CA MET A 268 -12.25 -14.15 -8.05
C MET A 268 -10.93 -13.48 -8.43
N ARG A 269 -10.24 -12.82 -7.48
CA ARG A 269 -8.92 -12.21 -7.72
C ARG A 269 -7.81 -13.25 -7.78
N LEU A 270 -7.91 -14.26 -6.93
CA LEU A 270 -6.86 -15.26 -6.76
C LEU A 270 -6.92 -16.36 -7.84
N SER A 271 -8.13 -16.70 -8.28
CA SER A 271 -8.40 -17.85 -9.15
C SER A 271 -8.26 -17.49 -10.63
N ILE A 272 -7.04 -17.19 -11.07
CA ILE A 272 -6.73 -16.91 -12.48
C ILE A 272 -6.27 -18.21 -13.15
N PRO A 273 -7.09 -18.81 -14.04
CA PRO A 273 -6.73 -20.06 -14.69
C PRO A 273 -5.51 -19.89 -15.59
N SER A 274 -4.55 -20.81 -15.50
CA SER A 274 -3.42 -20.86 -16.41
C SER A 274 -2.76 -22.23 -16.38
N GLY A 275 -2.50 -22.81 -17.55
CA GLY A 275 -1.73 -24.05 -17.67
C GLY A 275 -0.21 -23.85 -17.76
N ALA A 276 0.29 -22.67 -17.37
CA ALA A 276 1.73 -22.38 -17.45
C ALA A 276 2.48 -23.05 -16.28
N GLU A 277 3.41 -23.94 -16.61
CA GLU A 277 4.25 -24.66 -15.66
C GLU A 277 5.75 -24.36 -15.85
N PRO A 278 6.49 -23.96 -14.80
CA PRO A 278 5.99 -23.65 -13.45
C PRO A 278 5.12 -22.38 -13.45
N PRO A 279 4.42 -22.03 -12.36
CA PRO A 279 3.57 -20.83 -12.35
C PRO A 279 4.37 -19.56 -12.66
N PRO A 280 3.82 -18.56 -13.37
CA PRO A 280 4.49 -17.28 -13.63
C PRO A 280 4.92 -16.59 -12.32
N PRO A 281 5.96 -15.74 -12.34
CA PRO A 281 6.49 -15.08 -11.13
C PRO A 281 5.39 -14.41 -10.30
N HIS A 282 4.51 -13.66 -10.96
CA HIS A 282 3.44 -12.87 -10.34
C HIS A 282 2.09 -13.60 -10.26
N ARG A 283 2.08 -14.95 -10.26
CA ARG A 283 0.83 -15.70 -10.00
C ARG A 283 0.35 -15.44 -8.56
N SER A 284 -0.89 -14.98 -8.41
CA SER A 284 -1.48 -14.61 -7.12
C SER A 284 -1.72 -15.79 -6.17
N TRP A 285 -1.96 -17.00 -6.68
CA TRP A 285 -2.18 -18.19 -5.85
C TRP A 285 -1.45 -19.40 -6.43
N THR A 286 -0.57 -20.02 -5.64
CA THR A 286 0.03 -21.33 -5.94
C THR A 286 -0.13 -22.33 -4.80
N SER A 287 0.05 -23.61 -5.12
CA SER A 287 -0.15 -24.73 -4.20
C SER A 287 1.08 -25.65 -4.22
N LEU A 288 1.76 -25.77 -3.07
CA LEU A 288 2.91 -26.66 -2.93
C LEU A 288 2.45 -28.11 -3.02
N ILE A 289 3.01 -28.87 -3.97
CA ILE A 289 2.74 -30.31 -4.05
C ILE A 289 3.76 -31.16 -3.30
N ARG A 290 3.39 -32.41 -3.08
CA ARG A 290 4.29 -33.49 -2.68
C ARG A 290 5.08 -33.96 -3.90
N GLU A 291 6.38 -34.10 -3.73
CA GLU A 291 7.32 -34.62 -4.73
C GLU A 291 6.91 -36.02 -5.22
N PRO A 292 7.33 -36.44 -6.44
CA PRO A 292 8.31 -35.77 -7.31
C PRO A 292 7.67 -34.81 -8.33
N TYR A 293 8.21 -33.59 -8.40
CA TYR A 293 7.94 -32.62 -9.48
C TYR A 293 9.29 -32.14 -10.01
N GLU A 294 9.48 -32.21 -11.33
CA GLU A 294 10.75 -31.82 -11.96
C GLU A 294 10.85 -30.30 -12.04
N TYR A 295 11.84 -29.75 -11.34
CA TYR A 295 12.07 -28.32 -11.33
C TYR A 295 12.54 -27.81 -12.69
N ARG A 296 11.83 -26.83 -13.26
CA ARG A 296 12.25 -26.14 -14.49
C ARG A 296 12.82 -24.77 -14.17
N HIS A 297 14.15 -24.67 -14.22
CA HIS A 297 14.87 -23.42 -14.03
C HIS A 297 14.39 -22.33 -15.00
N ARG A 298 13.83 -21.26 -14.46
CA ARG A 298 13.61 -20.02 -15.22
C ARG A 298 14.83 -19.14 -15.12
N ARG A 299 15.40 -18.76 -16.26
CA ARG A 299 16.48 -17.78 -16.29
C ARG A 299 15.92 -16.42 -15.88
N ILE A 300 16.48 -15.85 -14.80
CA ILE A 300 16.15 -14.50 -14.38
C ILE A 300 16.53 -13.53 -15.50
N THR A 301 15.59 -12.71 -15.92
CA THR A 301 15.79 -11.71 -16.98
C THR A 301 15.51 -10.34 -16.40
N ALA A 302 16.50 -9.44 -16.47
CA ALA A 302 16.30 -8.06 -16.06
C ALA A 302 15.35 -7.36 -17.05
N PRO A 303 14.32 -6.64 -16.58
CA PRO A 303 13.44 -5.91 -17.46
C PRO A 303 14.17 -4.75 -18.15
N PRO A 304 13.81 -4.37 -19.38
CA PRO A 304 14.37 -3.19 -20.03
C PRO A 304 14.03 -1.91 -19.24
N GLU A 305 15.03 -1.07 -18.94
CA GLU A 305 14.89 0.13 -18.09
C GLU A 305 13.79 1.11 -18.53
N ARG A 306 13.46 1.17 -19.82
CA ARG A 306 12.52 2.17 -20.39
C ARG A 306 11.03 1.77 -20.33
N ARG A 307 10.64 0.72 -19.60
CA ARG A 307 9.27 0.17 -19.64
C ARG A 307 8.64 -0.13 -18.27
N SER A 308 8.96 0.66 -17.24
CA SER A 308 8.42 0.47 -15.87
C SER A 308 6.88 0.42 -15.83
N ALA A 309 6.19 1.39 -16.45
CA ALA A 309 4.73 1.44 -16.49
C ALA A 309 4.09 0.22 -17.19
N ALA A 310 4.68 -0.23 -18.30
CA ALA A 310 4.20 -1.41 -19.01
C ALA A 310 4.44 -2.69 -18.21
N LEU A 311 5.60 -2.82 -17.55
CA LEU A 311 5.89 -3.94 -16.67
C LEU A 311 4.90 -3.99 -15.50
N ARG A 312 4.65 -2.86 -14.83
CA ARG A 312 3.68 -2.76 -13.73
C ARG A 312 2.27 -3.14 -14.20
N THR A 313 1.86 -2.69 -15.38
CA THR A 313 0.60 -3.12 -16.01
C THR A 313 0.55 -4.64 -16.22
N ILE A 314 1.63 -5.26 -16.72
CA ILE A 314 1.70 -6.73 -16.91
C ILE A 314 1.59 -7.45 -15.57
N ILE A 315 2.31 -6.99 -14.53
CA ILE A 315 2.25 -7.57 -13.17
C ILE A 315 0.82 -7.55 -12.65
N ARG A 316 0.19 -6.36 -12.63
CA ARG A 316 -1.19 -6.21 -12.14
C ARG A 316 -2.18 -7.06 -12.92
N THR A 317 -2.05 -7.11 -14.25
CA THR A 317 -2.93 -7.94 -15.09
C THR A 317 -2.73 -9.43 -14.81
N ALA A 318 -1.49 -9.88 -14.59
CA ALA A 318 -1.18 -11.25 -14.20
C ALA A 318 -1.77 -11.63 -12.83
N GLU A 319 -2.00 -10.63 -11.98
CA GLU A 319 -2.64 -10.77 -10.66
C GLU A 319 -4.17 -10.55 -10.69
N GLY A 320 -4.76 -10.35 -11.87
CA GLY A 320 -6.21 -10.16 -12.01
C GLY A 320 -6.67 -8.79 -11.52
N LEU A 321 -5.73 -7.85 -11.38
CA LEU A 321 -5.96 -6.48 -10.97
C LEU A 321 -6.01 -5.57 -12.20
N PRO A 322 -6.86 -4.53 -12.21
CA PRO A 322 -6.83 -3.53 -13.25
C PRO A 322 -5.49 -2.78 -13.19
N PRO A 323 -4.91 -2.38 -14.35
CA PRO A 323 -3.72 -1.55 -14.36
C PRO A 323 -4.01 -0.18 -13.74
N LEU A 324 -2.98 0.40 -13.10
CA LEU A 324 -3.07 1.74 -12.52
C LEU A 324 -2.75 2.81 -13.55
N GLU A 325 -1.80 2.52 -14.41
CA GLU A 325 -1.48 3.36 -15.54
C GLU A 325 -2.50 3.09 -16.65
N ALA A 326 -3.14 4.14 -17.16
CA ALA A 326 -3.96 4.04 -18.36
C ALA A 326 -3.05 3.99 -19.59
N VAL A 327 -2.37 2.85 -19.75
CA VAL A 327 -1.51 2.56 -20.89
C VAL A 327 -2.40 2.37 -22.12
N ALA A 328 -2.54 3.42 -22.94
CA ALA A 328 -3.40 3.42 -24.13
C ALA A 328 -3.12 2.25 -25.07
N SER A 329 -1.86 1.80 -25.18
CA SER A 329 -1.47 0.65 -26.02
C SER A 329 -1.99 -0.70 -25.50
N MET A 330 -2.51 -0.76 -24.27
CA MET A 330 -3.05 -1.97 -23.65
C MET A 330 -4.57 -1.92 -23.47
N SER A 331 -5.23 -0.85 -23.91
CA SER A 331 -6.69 -0.68 -23.84
C SER A 331 -7.34 -0.79 -25.22
N VAL A 332 -8.36 -1.63 -25.35
CA VAL A 332 -9.14 -1.79 -26.59
C VAL A 332 -10.44 -0.98 -26.49
N GLY A 333 -10.91 -0.42 -27.59
CA GLY A 333 -12.16 0.38 -27.61
C GLY A 333 -12.03 1.77 -27.00
N HIS A 334 -10.80 2.29 -26.89
CA HIS A 334 -10.48 3.60 -26.30
C HIS A 334 -11.31 4.74 -26.88
N GLN A 335 -11.69 4.69 -28.18
CA GLN A 335 -12.47 5.77 -28.79
C GLN A 335 -13.84 5.97 -28.13
N LYS A 336 -14.49 4.91 -27.66
CA LYS A 336 -15.79 5.03 -26.95
C LYS A 336 -15.60 5.63 -25.57
N ILE A 337 -14.58 5.15 -24.83
CA ILE A 337 -14.20 5.66 -23.50
C ILE A 337 -13.90 7.16 -23.58
N GLU A 338 -13.04 7.55 -24.53
CA GLU A 338 -12.61 8.93 -24.71
C GLU A 338 -13.76 9.87 -25.06
N ARG A 339 -14.71 9.45 -25.91
CA ARG A 339 -15.91 10.24 -26.23
C ARG A 339 -16.79 10.47 -25.00
N THR A 340 -16.95 9.47 -24.15
CA THR A 340 -17.73 9.59 -22.91
C THR A 340 -17.05 10.55 -21.94
N ILE A 341 -15.74 10.41 -21.72
CA ILE A 341 -14.96 11.31 -20.85
C ILE A 341 -15.04 12.76 -21.36
N LYS A 342 -14.83 12.99 -22.67
CA LYS A 342 -14.96 14.33 -23.29
C LYS A 342 -16.36 14.93 -23.15
N ARG A 343 -17.41 14.12 -23.05
CA ARG A 343 -18.76 14.62 -22.83
C ARG A 343 -18.91 15.11 -21.39
N VAL A 344 -18.48 14.31 -20.42
CA VAL A 344 -18.53 14.67 -18.99
C VAL A 344 -17.73 15.95 -18.72
N PHE A 345 -16.51 16.06 -19.26
CA PHE A 345 -15.68 17.25 -19.01
C PHE A 345 -16.25 18.52 -19.65
N ARG A 346 -16.77 18.43 -20.88
CA ARG A 346 -17.44 19.58 -21.51
C ARG A 346 -18.65 20.08 -20.73
N GLN A 347 -19.37 19.18 -20.05
CA GLN A 347 -20.48 19.56 -19.18
C GLN A 347 -19.99 20.20 -17.88
N SER A 348 -18.88 19.72 -17.30
CA SER A 348 -18.32 20.37 -16.11
C SER A 348 -17.72 21.75 -16.40
N ASP A 349 -17.23 21.99 -17.62
CA ASP A 349 -16.64 23.28 -18.02
C ASP A 349 -17.64 24.42 -18.11
N THR A 350 -18.94 24.12 -18.16
CA THR A 350 -19.99 25.15 -18.15
C THR A 350 -20.33 25.66 -16.75
N GLY A 351 -19.64 25.17 -15.71
CA GLY A 351 -19.80 25.61 -14.32
C GLY A 351 -20.72 24.73 -13.47
N ASP A 352 -21.36 23.71 -14.06
CA ASP A 352 -22.27 22.80 -13.35
C ASP A 352 -21.56 21.52 -12.88
N GLY A 353 -21.96 21.03 -11.71
CA GLY A 353 -21.56 19.71 -11.23
C GLY A 353 -22.19 18.59 -12.06
N VAL A 354 -21.39 17.60 -12.47
CA VAL A 354 -21.89 16.43 -13.22
C VAL A 354 -21.94 15.21 -12.31
N PHE A 355 -23.14 14.66 -12.12
CA PHE A 355 -23.33 13.37 -11.46
C PHE A 355 -23.54 12.26 -12.50
N SER A 356 -22.83 11.15 -12.38
CA SER A 356 -22.92 10.02 -13.31
C SER A 356 -22.86 8.69 -12.56
N VAL A 357 -23.72 7.76 -12.94
CA VAL A 357 -23.77 6.41 -12.35
C VAL A 357 -23.34 5.39 -13.39
N LEU A 358 -22.35 4.57 -13.05
CA LEU A 358 -21.85 3.50 -13.90
C LEU A 358 -22.30 2.13 -13.35
N VAL A 359 -23.17 1.46 -14.11
CA VAL A 359 -23.71 0.14 -13.75
C VAL A 359 -23.11 -0.93 -14.66
N GLY A 360 -22.85 -2.10 -14.10
CA GLY A 360 -22.39 -3.27 -14.84
C GLY A 360 -21.99 -4.41 -13.90
N ASP A 361 -21.90 -5.62 -14.44
CA ASP A 361 -21.57 -6.83 -13.67
C ASP A 361 -20.18 -6.76 -13.05
N TYR A 362 -19.90 -7.59 -12.04
CA TYR A 362 -18.55 -7.70 -11.50
C TYR A 362 -17.56 -8.12 -12.60
N GLY A 363 -16.39 -7.46 -12.66
CA GLY A 363 -15.40 -7.73 -13.72
C GLY A 363 -15.69 -7.13 -15.10
N SER A 364 -16.82 -6.46 -15.32
CA SER A 364 -17.17 -5.80 -16.61
C SER A 364 -16.31 -4.59 -17.02
N GLY A 365 -15.26 -4.27 -16.26
CA GLY A 365 -14.34 -3.17 -16.59
C GLY A 365 -14.74 -1.79 -16.06
N LYS A 366 -15.69 -1.70 -15.12
CA LYS A 366 -16.10 -0.42 -14.48
C LYS A 366 -14.90 0.36 -13.91
N THR A 367 -14.07 -0.31 -13.13
CA THR A 367 -12.86 0.28 -12.55
C THR A 367 -11.91 0.76 -13.65
N HIS A 368 -11.74 -0.01 -14.72
CA HIS A 368 -10.88 0.38 -15.84
C HIS A 368 -11.36 1.70 -16.49
N LEU A 369 -12.67 1.87 -16.70
CA LEU A 369 -13.23 3.13 -17.21
C LEU A 369 -12.97 4.31 -16.26
N LEU A 370 -13.15 4.11 -14.95
CA LEU A 370 -12.86 5.13 -13.95
C LEU A 370 -11.36 5.51 -13.91
N MET A 371 -10.46 4.54 -14.13
CA MET A 371 -9.02 4.82 -14.22
C MET A 371 -8.68 5.70 -15.43
N HIS A 372 -9.29 5.47 -16.60
CA HIS A 372 -9.10 6.34 -17.77
C HIS A 372 -9.64 7.76 -17.53
N LEU A 373 -10.78 7.88 -16.84
CA LEU A 373 -11.33 9.17 -16.44
C LEU A 373 -10.36 9.92 -15.50
N ALA A 374 -9.84 9.23 -14.49
CA ALA A 374 -8.89 9.78 -13.54
C ALA A 374 -7.58 10.21 -14.21
N GLU A 375 -7.01 9.38 -15.09
CA GLU A 375 -5.79 9.73 -15.81
C GLU A 375 -6.00 10.98 -16.69
N ARG A 376 -7.15 11.07 -17.37
CA ARG A 376 -7.48 12.24 -18.19
C ARG A 376 -7.68 13.48 -17.32
N ALA A 377 -8.35 13.36 -16.18
CA ALA A 377 -8.54 14.43 -15.21
C ALA A 377 -7.19 14.99 -14.75
N LEU A 378 -6.28 14.11 -14.32
CA LEU A 378 -4.94 14.49 -13.87
C LEU A 378 -4.12 15.16 -14.98
N LYS A 379 -4.21 14.67 -16.24
CA LYS A 379 -3.58 15.31 -17.41
C LYS A 379 -4.11 16.72 -17.67
N GLU A 380 -5.37 16.99 -17.36
CA GLU A 380 -5.98 18.33 -17.45
C GLU A 380 -5.84 19.14 -16.15
N ARG A 381 -4.98 18.71 -15.22
CA ARG A 381 -4.76 19.34 -13.92
C ARG A 381 -6.01 19.42 -13.04
N ARG A 382 -6.91 18.44 -13.17
CA ARG A 382 -8.05 18.25 -12.26
C ARG A 382 -7.69 17.22 -11.19
N PRO A 383 -7.82 17.54 -9.89
CA PRO A 383 -7.60 16.57 -8.81
C PRO A 383 -8.67 15.48 -8.82
N VAL A 384 -8.28 14.28 -8.41
CA VAL A 384 -9.17 13.11 -8.35
C VAL A 384 -9.31 12.63 -6.91
N PHE A 385 -10.53 12.40 -6.45
CA PHE A 385 -10.82 11.90 -5.10
C PHE A 385 -11.53 10.56 -5.20
N TRP A 386 -11.01 9.54 -4.52
CA TRP A 386 -11.55 8.18 -4.56
C TRP A 386 -12.26 7.82 -3.25
N LEU A 387 -13.47 7.30 -3.31
CA LEU A 387 -14.13 6.76 -2.11
C LEU A 387 -14.54 5.32 -2.36
N ASN A 388 -13.92 4.41 -1.62
CA ASN A 388 -14.34 3.02 -1.59
C ASN A 388 -15.31 2.78 -0.43
N LEU A 389 -16.51 2.29 -0.73
CA LEU A 389 -17.61 2.08 0.22
C LEU A 389 -17.67 0.64 0.78
N GLU A 390 -16.65 -0.18 0.52
CA GLU A 390 -16.71 -1.64 0.79
C GLU A 390 -16.57 -2.05 2.27
N ARG A 391 -16.10 -1.19 3.19
CA ARG A 391 -16.04 -1.58 4.63
C ARG A 391 -17.44 -1.52 5.24
N MET A 392 -17.86 -2.59 5.92
CA MET A 392 -19.15 -2.73 6.63
C MET A 392 -19.48 -1.62 7.66
N ASN A 393 -18.53 -0.74 7.97
CA ASN A 393 -18.68 0.36 8.92
C ASN A 393 -18.87 1.74 8.25
N LEU A 394 -19.07 1.77 6.93
CA LEU A 394 -19.19 2.98 6.11
C LEU A 394 -20.61 3.14 5.56
N ASP A 395 -21.57 3.36 6.43
CA ASP A 395 -22.85 3.90 6.00
C ASP A 395 -22.63 5.30 5.39
N LEU A 396 -23.30 5.58 4.27
CA LEU A 396 -23.36 6.92 3.67
C LEU A 396 -24.09 7.93 4.56
N GLY A 397 -24.82 7.46 5.58
CA GLY A 397 -25.52 8.30 6.56
C GLY A 397 -24.63 9.23 7.39
N GLN A 398 -23.30 9.07 7.39
CA GLN A 398 -22.37 9.96 8.10
C GLN A 398 -21.28 10.52 7.15
N PRO A 399 -21.65 11.47 6.27
CA PRO A 399 -20.76 11.97 5.21
C PRO A 399 -19.47 12.62 5.73
N GLN A 400 -19.48 13.17 6.95
CA GLN A 400 -18.27 13.75 7.56
C GLN A 400 -17.17 12.70 7.75
N ARG A 401 -17.52 11.43 7.96
CA ARG A 401 -16.56 10.32 8.08
C ARG A 401 -15.87 9.99 6.76
N HIS A 402 -16.51 10.31 5.63
CA HIS A 402 -15.99 10.04 4.29
C HIS A 402 -15.04 11.13 3.81
N MET A 403 -15.16 12.36 4.33
CA MET A 403 -14.31 13.48 3.92
C MET A 403 -12.82 13.23 4.19
N ALA A 404 -12.48 12.79 5.41
CA ALA A 404 -11.08 12.50 5.75
C ALA A 404 -10.48 11.41 4.83
N ARG A 405 -11.30 10.41 4.47
CA ARG A 405 -10.88 9.34 3.55
C ARG A 405 -10.72 9.84 2.13
N LEU A 406 -11.66 10.65 1.63
CA LEU A 406 -11.55 11.28 0.31
C LEU A 406 -10.24 12.08 0.19
N LEU A 407 -9.90 12.85 1.22
CA LEU A 407 -8.64 13.60 1.25
C LEU A 407 -7.42 12.67 1.26
N GLU A 408 -7.48 11.57 2.00
CA GLU A 408 -6.40 10.57 2.12
C GLU A 408 -6.20 9.70 0.87
N THR A 409 -7.23 9.46 0.09
CA THR A 409 -7.17 8.65 -1.15
C THR A 409 -7.14 9.52 -2.41
N SER A 410 -7.06 10.84 -2.24
CA SER A 410 -7.00 11.77 -3.36
C SER A 410 -5.66 11.69 -4.08
N VAL A 411 -5.69 12.09 -5.35
CA VAL A 411 -4.56 12.14 -6.25
C VAL A 411 -4.53 13.54 -6.82
N LEU A 412 -3.53 14.32 -6.42
CA LEU A 412 -3.35 15.67 -6.95
C LEU A 412 -2.49 15.64 -8.22
N PRO A 413 -2.74 16.54 -9.19
CA PRO A 413 -1.99 16.62 -10.45
C PRO A 413 -0.63 17.31 -10.25
N LEU A 414 0.15 16.84 -9.26
CA LEU A 414 1.46 17.33 -8.88
C LEU A 414 2.51 16.21 -9.06
N ARG A 415 3.79 16.57 -8.98
CA ARG A 415 4.89 15.61 -9.00
C ARG A 415 4.73 14.62 -7.84
N HIS A 416 4.97 13.33 -8.08
CA HIS A 416 4.75 12.22 -7.13
C HIS A 416 3.29 11.98 -6.72
N GLN A 417 2.33 12.71 -7.29
CA GLN A 417 0.89 12.51 -7.06
C GLN A 417 0.46 12.44 -5.58
N PRO A 418 0.86 13.42 -4.75
CA PRO A 418 0.54 13.44 -3.32
C PRO A 418 -0.97 13.52 -3.11
N THR A 419 -1.41 13.08 -1.94
CA THR A 419 -2.79 13.30 -1.51
C THR A 419 -3.00 14.76 -1.10
N ALA A 420 -4.25 15.21 -1.11
CA ALA A 420 -4.66 16.46 -0.51
C ALA A 420 -4.29 16.52 0.98
N LEU A 421 -4.36 15.39 1.69
CA LEU A 421 -3.95 15.32 3.09
C LEU A 421 -2.42 15.45 3.25
N ASP A 422 -1.62 14.87 2.36
CA ASP A 422 -0.16 15.06 2.32
C ASP A 422 0.18 16.52 2.06
N GLN A 423 -0.45 17.15 1.07
CA GLN A 423 -0.22 18.56 0.75
C GLN A 423 -0.65 19.49 1.88
N ALA A 424 -1.81 19.24 2.49
CA ALA A 424 -2.25 19.97 3.67
C ALA A 424 -1.24 19.81 4.81
N GLY A 425 -0.73 18.60 5.05
CA GLY A 425 0.37 18.36 5.97
C GLY A 425 1.57 19.23 5.63
N VAL A 426 2.08 19.16 4.40
CA VAL A 426 3.23 19.96 3.95
C VAL A 426 3.03 21.47 4.15
N TRP A 427 1.84 22.01 3.88
CA TRP A 427 1.56 23.44 4.07
C TRP A 427 1.46 23.83 5.54
N THR A 428 0.85 22.99 6.36
CA THR A 428 0.58 23.29 7.76
C THR A 428 1.78 22.97 8.68
N ARG A 429 2.74 22.18 8.20
CA ARG A 429 3.97 21.77 8.90
C ARG A 429 5.10 22.79 8.74
N ASP A 430 5.26 23.39 7.56
CA ASP A 430 6.31 24.37 7.30
C ASP A 430 5.82 25.80 7.61
N LYS A 431 6.51 26.53 8.51
CA LYS A 431 6.13 27.90 8.90
C LYS A 431 5.99 28.87 7.72
N THR A 432 6.85 28.74 6.72
CA THR A 432 6.82 29.62 5.54
C THR A 432 5.62 29.29 4.65
N ARG A 433 5.32 28.00 4.46
CA ARG A 433 4.15 27.56 3.71
C ARG A 433 2.85 27.83 4.45
N LEU A 434 2.84 27.72 5.78
CA LEU A 434 1.70 28.04 6.63
C LEU A 434 1.35 29.53 6.53
N ALA A 435 2.34 30.43 6.58
CA ALA A 435 2.11 31.85 6.37
C ALA A 435 1.49 32.14 5.00
N LYS A 436 1.96 31.45 3.95
CA LYS A 436 1.37 31.56 2.60
C LYS A 436 -0.06 31.01 2.54
N LEU A 437 -0.34 29.90 3.22
CA LEU A 437 -1.67 29.33 3.31
C LEU A 437 -2.63 30.29 4.01
N MET A 438 -2.21 30.90 5.13
CA MET A 438 -3.01 31.90 5.83
C MET A 438 -3.33 33.11 4.96
N ALA A 439 -2.35 33.64 4.24
CA ALA A 439 -2.56 34.76 3.31
C ALA A 439 -3.54 34.41 2.18
N ALA A 440 -3.45 33.19 1.63
CA ALA A 440 -4.39 32.73 0.60
C ALA A 440 -5.81 32.55 1.15
N LEU A 441 -5.97 32.06 2.39
CA LEU A 441 -7.28 31.96 3.03
C LEU A 441 -7.89 33.34 3.28
N GLU A 442 -7.08 34.34 3.63
CA GLU A 442 -7.53 35.73 3.80
C GLU A 442 -8.01 36.33 2.48
N GLU A 443 -7.29 36.06 1.38
CA GLU A 443 -7.71 36.47 0.03
C GLU A 443 -9.08 35.85 -0.34
N ILE A 444 -9.25 34.55 -0.19
CA ILE A 444 -10.51 33.84 -0.47
C ILE A 444 -11.67 34.36 0.41
N GLU A 445 -11.40 34.64 1.69
CA GLU A 445 -12.40 35.23 2.59
C GLU A 445 -12.88 36.60 2.07
N THR A 446 -11.98 37.41 1.50
CA THR A 446 -12.31 38.74 0.97
C THR A 446 -12.99 38.73 -0.40
N GLU A 447 -12.76 37.70 -1.23
CA GLU A 447 -13.35 37.58 -2.57
C GLU A 447 -14.86 37.27 -2.54
N GLY A 448 -15.40 36.81 -1.40
CA GLY A 448 -16.84 36.60 -1.22
C GLY A 448 -17.43 35.47 -2.06
N THR A 449 -16.61 34.51 -2.48
CA THR A 449 -17.03 33.31 -3.22
C THR A 449 -17.76 32.31 -2.32
N GLU A 450 -18.32 31.24 -2.88
CA GLU A 450 -18.97 30.16 -2.09
C GLU A 450 -18.00 29.55 -1.07
N GLU A 451 -16.69 29.58 -1.34
CA GLU A 451 -15.62 29.07 -0.50
C GLU A 451 -15.26 30.01 0.68
N ALA A 452 -15.67 31.28 0.64
CA ALA A 452 -15.32 32.29 1.65
C ALA A 452 -15.77 31.88 3.06
N ALA A 453 -16.92 31.23 3.20
CA ALA A 453 -17.40 30.72 4.49
C ALA A 453 -16.48 29.63 5.08
N GLY A 454 -15.89 28.80 4.22
CA GLY A 454 -14.90 27.80 4.60
C GLY A 454 -13.60 28.44 5.07
N ALA A 455 -13.11 29.44 4.31
CA ALA A 455 -11.91 30.19 4.64
C ALA A 455 -12.04 30.95 5.96
N HIS A 456 -13.17 31.64 6.18
CA HIS A 456 -13.47 32.33 7.45
C HIS A 456 -13.39 31.37 8.64
N LYS A 457 -14.01 30.18 8.53
CA LYS A 457 -13.98 29.17 9.59
C LYS A 457 -12.56 28.68 9.87
N ALA A 458 -11.78 28.42 8.83
CA ALA A 458 -10.39 27.98 8.93
C ALA A 458 -9.51 29.04 9.61
N LEU A 459 -9.59 30.30 9.18
CA LEU A 459 -8.86 31.42 9.79
C LEU A 459 -9.23 31.63 11.26
N ARG A 460 -10.50 31.50 11.61
CA ARG A 460 -10.96 31.61 13.00
C ARG A 460 -10.38 30.49 13.87
N LEU A 461 -10.33 29.26 13.36
CA LEU A 461 -9.68 28.13 14.05
C LEU A 461 -8.18 28.37 14.23
N ALA A 462 -7.49 28.79 13.16
CA ALA A 462 -6.06 29.04 13.16
C ALA A 462 -5.65 30.16 14.13
N ARG A 463 -6.35 31.31 14.10
CA ARG A 463 -6.06 32.48 14.96
C ARG A 463 -6.38 32.23 16.44
N GLY A 464 -7.29 31.30 16.73
CA GLY A 464 -7.72 30.96 18.09
C GLY A 464 -6.89 29.85 18.75
N ALA A 465 -5.90 29.29 18.06
CA ALA A 465 -5.10 28.17 18.53
C ALA A 465 -3.65 28.58 18.81
N ASP A 466 -3.03 27.97 19.81
CA ASP A 466 -1.61 28.16 20.11
C ASP A 466 -0.70 27.66 18.97
N ASP A 467 -1.18 26.68 18.21
CA ASP A 467 -0.56 26.16 16.99
C ASP A 467 -1.56 26.26 15.83
N PRO A 468 -1.50 27.35 15.04
CA PRO A 468 -2.38 27.57 13.89
C PRO A 468 -2.25 26.47 12.83
N GLY A 469 -1.06 25.89 12.69
CA GLY A 469 -0.81 24.79 11.78
C GLY A 469 -1.60 23.57 12.20
N HIS A 470 -1.61 23.23 13.49
CA HIS A 470 -2.34 22.08 14.04
C HIS A 470 -3.86 22.21 13.98
N ALA A 471 -4.38 23.43 14.17
CA ALA A 471 -5.82 23.70 14.13
C ALA A 471 -6.42 23.63 12.73
N LEU A 472 -5.59 23.85 11.70
CA LEU A 472 -5.89 23.65 10.28
C LEU A 472 -5.64 22.19 9.88
#